data_AF-A0A847WY98-F1
#
_entry.id   AF-A0A847WY98-F1
#
_cell.length_a   1.000
_cell.length_b   1.000
_cell.length_c   1.000
_cell.angle_alpha   90.00
_cell.angle_beta   90.00
_cell.angle_gamma   90.00
#
_symmetry.space_group_name_H-M   'P 1'
#
loop_
_entity.id
_entity.type
_entity.pdbx_description
1 polymer ?
#
loop_
_entity_poly.entity_id
_entity_poly.type
_entity_poly.pdbx_seq_one_letter_code
_entity_poly.pdbx_strand_id
1 'polypeptide(L)' 'MNTAILNRPGELFLGSDRATAIAQGPRPFRSSAKALSFAMEQAAPVSLRGAMLRIDGQTFERNQIIGLYNQLKQASAQA' A
#
# COMPACT_ATOMS: atom_id res chain seq x y z
N MET A 1 2.02 -7.54 -16.07
CA MET A 1 0.97 -7.29 -15.04
C MET A 1 0.52 -5.84 -15.18
N ASN A 2 -0.76 -5.52 -14.94
CA ASN A 2 -1.35 -4.23 -15.29
C ASN A 2 -0.94 -3.13 -14.27
N THR A 3 0.23 -2.52 -14.47
CA THR A 3 0.75 -1.40 -13.65
C THR A 3 -0.22 -0.21 -13.61
N ALA A 4 -1.23 -0.17 -14.47
CA ALA A 4 -2.32 0.79 -14.43
C ALA A 4 -3.02 0.87 -13.06
N ILE A 5 -3.08 -0.25 -12.30
CA ILE A 5 -3.67 -0.24 -10.95
C ILE A 5 -2.89 0.67 -9.99
N LEU A 6 -1.58 0.85 -10.21
CA LEU A 6 -0.71 1.69 -9.39
C LEU A 6 -1.02 3.19 -9.58
N ASN A 7 -1.56 3.57 -10.74
CA ASN A 7 -1.98 4.93 -11.04
C ASN A 7 -3.40 5.24 -10.51
N ARG A 8 -4.17 4.22 -10.11
CA ARG A 8 -5.50 4.42 -9.52
C ARG A 8 -5.39 4.92 -8.08
N PRO A 9 -6.35 5.74 -7.62
CA PRO A 9 -6.41 6.15 -6.22
C PRO A 9 -6.58 4.94 -5.30
N GLY A 10 -5.98 5.03 -4.12
CA GLY A 10 -5.99 3.96 -3.14
C GLY A 10 -6.05 4.49 -1.70
N GLU A 11 -6.59 3.69 -0.80
CA GLU A 11 -6.76 3.99 0.61
C GLU A 11 -5.87 3.06 1.43
N LEU A 12 -4.88 3.63 2.13
CA LEU A 12 -3.94 2.87 2.94
C LEU A 12 -4.34 2.92 4.40
N PHE A 13 -4.52 1.77 5.01
CA PHE A 13 -4.77 1.58 6.43
C PHE A 13 -3.46 1.15 7.07
N LEU A 14 -3.00 1.87 8.10
CA LEU A 14 -1.75 1.61 8.81
C LEU A 14 -2.04 1.35 10.28
N GLY A 15 -1.37 0.34 10.83
CA GLY A 15 -1.55 -0.03 12.22
C GLY A 15 -0.71 -1.23 12.61
N SER A 16 -0.44 -1.34 13.91
CA SER A 16 0.30 -2.48 14.48
C SER A 16 -0.41 -3.81 14.25
N ASP A 17 -1.74 -3.76 14.06
CA ASP A 17 -2.63 -4.89 13.81
C ASP A 17 -3.84 -4.40 13.00
N ARG A 18 -4.62 -5.34 12.44
CA ARG A 18 -5.75 -5.04 11.56
C ARG A 18 -6.84 -4.20 12.26
N ALA A 19 -7.07 -4.43 13.55
CA ALA A 19 -8.09 -3.69 14.31
C ALA A 19 -7.64 -2.24 14.52
N THR A 20 -6.37 -2.03 14.90
CA THR A 20 -5.76 -0.71 15.00
C THR A 20 -5.75 0.00 13.65
N ALA A 21 -5.44 -0.69 12.55
CA ALA A 21 -5.44 -0.10 11.22
C ALA A 21 -6.85 0.35 10.76
N ILE A 22 -7.88 -0.41 11.12
CA ILE A 22 -9.28 -0.01 10.87
C ILE A 22 -9.68 1.15 11.78
N ALA A 23 -9.28 1.14 13.06
CA ALA A 23 -9.60 2.18 14.03
C ALA A 23 -8.94 3.53 13.69
N GLN A 24 -7.70 3.52 13.16
CA GLN A 24 -7.04 4.72 12.64
C GLN A 24 -7.65 5.22 11.33
N GLY A 25 -8.37 4.35 10.61
CA GLY A 25 -9.07 4.68 9.39
C GLY A 25 -8.18 4.72 8.14
N PRO A 26 -8.82 4.84 6.96
CA PRO A 26 -8.11 4.92 5.69
C PRO A 26 -7.39 6.24 5.53
N ARG A 27 -6.14 6.19 5.08
CA ARG A 27 -5.43 7.34 4.52
C ARG A 27 -5.58 7.33 3.00
N PRO A 28 -6.33 8.28 2.40
CA PRO A 28 -6.50 8.33 0.96
C PRO A 28 -5.24 8.84 0.27
N PHE A 29 -4.89 8.22 -0.86
CA PHE A 29 -3.80 8.61 -1.74
C PHE A 29 -4.31 8.78 -3.16
N ARG A 30 -3.79 9.80 -3.86
CA ARG A 30 -4.11 10.05 -5.28
C ARG A 30 -3.68 8.91 -6.20
N SER A 31 -2.67 8.15 -5.82
CA SER A 31 -2.22 6.97 -6.54
C SER A 31 -1.75 5.89 -5.57
N SER A 32 -1.99 4.64 -5.96
CA SER A 32 -1.60 3.46 -5.18
C SER A 32 -0.08 3.30 -5.15
N ALA A 33 0.65 3.75 -6.17
CA ALA A 33 2.11 3.85 -6.14
C ALA A 33 2.61 4.70 -4.95
N LYS A 34 1.99 5.88 -4.74
CA LYS A 34 2.32 6.75 -3.59
C LYS A 34 1.95 6.11 -2.26
N ALA A 35 0.83 5.40 -2.20
CA ALA A 35 0.44 4.66 -1.01
C ALA A 35 1.48 3.58 -0.65
N LEU A 36 1.97 2.84 -1.65
CA LEU A 36 3.00 1.80 -1.48
C LEU A 36 4.34 2.39 -1.02
N SER A 37 4.83 3.44 -1.70
CA SER A 37 6.05 4.15 -1.26
C SER A 37 5.89 4.68 0.16
N PHE A 38 4.76 5.29 0.50
CA PHE A 38 4.51 5.77 1.86
C PHE A 38 4.49 4.61 2.87
N ALA A 39 3.82 3.50 2.56
CA ALA A 39 3.77 2.32 3.43
C ALA A 39 5.17 1.72 3.68
N MET A 40 6.07 1.78 2.70
CA MET A 40 7.38 1.15 2.80
C MET A 40 8.48 2.09 3.31
N GLU A 41 8.41 3.37 2.97
CA GLU A 41 9.43 4.37 3.30
C GLU A 41 9.11 5.14 4.58
N GLN A 42 7.82 5.38 4.86
CA GLN A 42 7.39 6.23 5.97
C GLN A 42 6.76 5.43 7.13
N ALA A 43 6.13 4.28 6.86
CA ALA A 43 5.59 3.46 7.92
C ALA A 43 6.72 2.64 8.57
N ALA A 44 6.89 2.79 9.89
CA ALA A 44 7.80 1.96 10.65
C ALA A 44 7.46 0.46 10.47
N PRO A 45 8.43 -0.47 10.58
CA PRO A 45 8.22 -1.90 10.34
C PRO A 45 7.06 -2.52 11.14
N VAL A 46 6.72 -1.93 12.29
CA VAL A 46 5.60 -2.34 13.15
C VAL A 46 4.24 -1.98 12.58
N SER A 47 4.11 -0.86 11.88
CA SER A 47 2.86 -0.36 11.29
C SER A 47 2.43 -1.11 10.04
N LEU A 48 3.31 -1.96 9.50
CA LEU A 48 3.02 -2.84 8.37
C LEU A 48 2.39 -4.17 8.77
N ARG A 49 2.43 -4.56 10.06
CA ARG A 49 1.85 -5.85 10.52
C ARG A 49 0.35 -5.93 10.28
N GLY A 50 -0.37 -4.84 10.50
CA GLY A 50 -1.81 -4.71 10.24
C GLY A 50 -2.16 -3.96 8.96
N ALA A 51 -1.18 -3.62 8.12
CA ALA A 51 -1.42 -2.72 7.01
C ALA A 51 -2.26 -3.37 5.91
N MET A 52 -3.18 -2.57 5.37
CA MET A 52 -4.03 -2.94 4.24
C MET A 52 -4.07 -1.78 3.25
N LEU A 53 -4.07 -2.10 1.96
CA LEU A 53 -4.22 -1.11 0.90
C LEU A 53 -5.47 -1.45 0.11
N ARG A 54 -6.42 -0.53 0.02
CA ARG A 54 -7.61 -0.70 -0.80
C ARG A 54 -7.47 0.09 -2.09
N ILE A 55 -7.58 -0.56 -3.25
CA ILE A 55 -7.54 0.07 -4.56
C ILE A 55 -8.78 -0.36 -5.30
N ASP A 56 -9.64 0.58 -5.69
CA ASP A 56 -10.83 0.28 -6.52
C ASP A 56 -11.74 -0.81 -5.91
N GLY A 57 -11.84 -0.86 -4.58
CA GLY A 57 -12.60 -1.87 -3.85
C GLY A 57 -11.88 -3.20 -3.62
N GLN A 58 -10.69 -3.40 -4.19
CA GLN A 58 -9.82 -4.55 -3.90
C GLN A 58 -8.94 -4.26 -2.70
N THR A 59 -8.92 -5.14 -1.71
CA THR A 59 -8.07 -5.02 -0.52
C THR A 59 -6.83 -5.89 -0.67
N PHE A 60 -5.67 -5.28 -0.46
CA PHE A 60 -4.37 -5.90 -0.49
C PHE A 60 -3.79 -5.94 0.92
N GLU A 61 -3.37 -7.11 1.37
CA GLU A 61 -2.74 -7.30 2.67
C GLU A 61 -1.21 -7.11 2.60
N ARG A 62 -0.55 -7.05 3.75
CA ARG A 62 0.90 -6.81 3.88
C ARG A 62 1.78 -7.53 2.84
N ASN A 63 1.60 -8.85 2.66
CA ASN A 63 2.44 -9.61 1.73
C ASN A 63 2.23 -9.15 0.28
N GLN A 64 1.00 -8.78 -0.09
CA GLN A 64 0.69 -8.26 -1.41
C GLN A 64 1.21 -6.83 -1.59
N ILE A 65 1.11 -5.98 -0.55
CA ILE A 65 1.70 -4.64 -0.53
C ILE A 65 3.22 -4.70 -0.80
N ILE A 66 3.93 -5.59 -0.11
CA ILE A 66 5.37 -5.79 -0.31
C ILE A 66 5.66 -6.27 -1.74
N GLY A 67 4.88 -7.25 -2.24
CA GLY A 67 4.99 -7.74 -3.61
C GLY A 67 4.79 -6.64 -4.65
N LEU A 68 3.74 -5.83 -4.50
CA LEU A 68 3.43 -4.70 -5.39
C LEU A 68 4.52 -3.62 -5.35
N TYR A 69 5.07 -3.32 -4.16
CA TYR A 69 6.16 -2.36 -4.03
C TYR A 69 7.44 -2.86 -4.72
N ASN A 70 7.79 -4.14 -4.55
CA ASN A 70 8.94 -4.73 -5.24
C ASN A 70 8.77 -4.68 -6.76
N GLN A 71 7.56 -4.92 -7.27
CA GLN A 71 7.24 -4.79 -8.69
C GLN A 71 7.29 -3.34 -9.18
N LEU A 72 6.79 -2.38 -8.40
CA LEU A 72 6.92 -0.95 -8.68
C LEU A 72 8.40 -0.55 -8.80
N LYS A 73 9.25 -1.02 -7.87
CA LYS A 73 10.69 -0.78 -7.90
C LYS A 73 11.34 -1.37 -9.15
N GLN A 74 10.98 -2.59 -9.54
CA GLN A 74 11.47 -3.22 -10.76
C GLN A 74 11.04 -2.45 -12.02
N ALA A 75 9.79 -1.99 -12.09
CA ALA A 75 9.30 -1.20 -13.21
C ALA A 75 9.99 0.18 -13.31
N SER A 76 10.31 0.81 -12.18
CA SER A 76 11.05 2.09 -12.16
C SER A 76 12.54 1.95 -12.51
N ALA A 77 13.13 0.77 -12.33
CA ALA A 77 14.54 0.53 -12.62
C ALA A 77 14.83 0.21 -14.10
N GLN A 78 13.78 0.03 -14.91
CA GLN A 78 13.86 -0.28 -16.33
C GLN A 78 13.53 0.93 -17.25
N ALA A 79 13.37 2.12 -16.66
CA ALA A 79 13.12 3.38 -17.37
C ALA A 79 14.38 4.25 -17.37
#